data_AF-A0AA35XIU3-F1
#
_entry.id   AF-A0AA35XIU3-F1
#
_cell.length_a   1.000
_cell.length_b   1.000
_cell.length_c   1.000
_cell.angle_alpha   90.00
_cell.angle_beta   90.00
_cell.angle_gamma   90.00
#
_symmetry.space_group_name_H-M   'P 1'
#
loop_
_entity.id
_entity.type
_entity.pdbx_description
1 polymer ?
#
loop_
_entity_poly.entity_id
_entity_poly.type
_entity_poly.pdbx_seq_one_letter_code
_entity_poly.pdbx_strand_id
1 'polypeptide(L)' 'MAKVQLANVTVLDNPTAFMNPFQFEITFDCQEDLADDLEWQIVYVGSASSEAYDQTLDSVLVGPVPAGKHRFVFQVCL' A
#
# COMPACT_ATOMS: atom_id res chain seq x y z
N MET A 1 -1.53 -5.45 21.02
CA MET A 1 -0.86 -5.93 19.79
C MET A 1 -1.54 -5.28 18.60
N ALA A 2 -0.85 -5.11 17.47
CA ALA A 2 -1.47 -4.57 16.26
C ALA A 2 -2.48 -5.58 15.67
N LYS A 3 -3.67 -5.09 15.28
CA LYS A 3 -4.75 -5.91 14.71
C LYS A 3 -4.47 -6.36 13.27
N VAL A 4 -3.62 -5.60 12.57
CA VAL A 4 -3.20 -5.86 11.19
C VAL A 4 -1.68 -6.03 11.18
N GLN A 5 -1.21 -7.06 10.49
CA GLN A 5 0.21 -7.32 10.29
C GLN A 5 0.52 -7.48 8.80
N LEU A 6 1.51 -6.76 8.31
CA LEU A 6 1.98 -6.91 6.94
C LEU A 6 2.78 -8.23 6.83
N ALA A 7 2.34 -9.11 5.94
CA ALA A 7 2.96 -10.42 5.73
C ALA A 7 3.99 -10.39 4.58
N ASN A 8 3.66 -9.71 3.47
CA ASN A 8 4.57 -9.57 2.33
C ASN A 8 4.20 -8.36 1.47
N VAL A 9 5.19 -7.80 0.77
CA VAL A 9 5.01 -6.81 -0.30
C VAL A 9 5.91 -7.20 -1.45
N THR A 10 5.32 -7.52 -2.60
CA THR A 10 6.05 -7.83 -3.82
C THR A 10 5.95 -6.66 -4.78
N VAL A 11 7.10 -6.12 -5.18
CA VAL A 11 7.16 -5.09 -6.23
C VAL A 11 7.10 -5.79 -7.58
N LEU A 12 6.03 -5.56 -8.32
CA LEU A 12 5.82 -6.11 -9.66
C LEU A 12 6.44 -5.16 -10.70
N ASP A 13 6.79 -5.71 -11.87
CA ASP A 13 7.39 -4.95 -12.99
C ASP A 13 8.59 -4.09 -12.56
N ASN A 14 9.63 -4.71 -12.00
CA ASN A 14 10.83 -4.01 -11.53
C ASN A 14 12.12 -4.69 -12.04
N PRO A 15 13.04 -3.97 -12.70
CA PRO A 15 13.02 -2.54 -13.02
C PRO A 15 12.08 -2.17 -14.18
N THR A 16 11.60 -0.93 -14.20
CA THR A 16 10.68 -0.41 -15.23
C THR A 16 10.93 1.07 -15.53
N ALA A 17 10.19 1.65 -16.49
CA ALA A 17 10.34 3.06 -16.87
C ALA A 17 9.72 4.00 -15.82
N PHE A 18 10.25 5.22 -15.70
CA PHE A 18 9.77 6.20 -14.71
C PHE A 18 8.27 6.51 -14.84
N MET A 19 7.74 6.56 -16.05
CA MET A 19 6.32 6.85 -16.30
C MET A 19 5.43 5.59 -16.24
N ASN A 20 6.01 4.41 -15.97
CA ASN A 20 5.20 3.21 -15.80
C ASN A 20 4.56 3.20 -14.40
N PRO A 21 3.38 2.60 -14.24
CA PRO A 21 2.71 2.56 -12.95
C PRO A 21 3.51 1.76 -11.93
N PHE A 22 3.56 2.26 -10.69
CA PHE A 22 3.98 1.45 -9.55
C PHE A 22 2.97 0.33 -9.33
N GLN A 23 3.45 -0.87 -9.05
CA GLN A 23 2.62 -2.05 -8.81
C GLN A 23 3.14 -2.83 -7.61
N PHE A 24 2.32 -2.89 -6.55
CA PHE A 24 2.64 -3.62 -5.32
C PHE A 24 1.59 -4.71 -5.07
N GLU A 25 2.00 -5.97 -5.03
CA GLU A 25 1.17 -7.04 -4.46
C GLU A 25 1.38 -7.08 -2.94
N ILE A 26 0.37 -6.66 -2.20
CA ILE A 26 0.40 -6.53 -0.74
C ILE A 26 -0.35 -7.70 -0.13
N THR A 27 0.27 -8.39 0.83
CA THR A 27 -0.34 -9.45 1.64
C THR A 27 -0.29 -9.06 3.10
N PHE A 28 -1.42 -9.08 3.79
CA PHE A 28 -1.52 -8.75 5.21
C PHE A 28 -2.47 -9.71 5.94
N ASP A 29 -2.25 -9.87 7.24
CA ASP A 29 -3.06 -10.70 8.13
C ASP A 29 -3.82 -9.80 9.11
N CYS A 30 -5.14 -9.97 9.18
CA CYS A 30 -6.03 -9.30 10.10
C CYS A 30 -6.43 -10.26 11.23
N GLN A 31 -6.16 -9.89 12.49
CA GLN A 31 -6.36 -10.75 13.66
C GLN A 31 -7.83 -10.85 14.10
N GLU A 32 -8.63 -9.83 13.80
CA GLU A 32 -10.05 -9.73 14.13
C GLU A 32 -10.78 -8.93 13.05
N ASP A 33 -12.12 -8.95 13.06
CA ASP A 33 -12.93 -8.17 12.12
C ASP A 33 -12.78 -6.67 12.40
N LEU A 34 -12.47 -5.89 11.37
CA LEU A 34 -12.43 -4.44 11.40
C LEU A 34 -13.69 -3.89 10.75
N ALA A 35 -14.45 -3.12 11.53
CA ALA A 35 -15.65 -2.44 11.05
C ALA A 35 -15.33 -1.22 10.18
N ASP A 36 -14.19 -0.57 10.44
CA ASP A 36 -13.71 0.60 9.70
C ASP A 36 -12.72 0.18 8.61
N ASP A 37 -12.55 1.05 7.61
CA ASP A 37 -11.66 0.84 6.48
C ASP A 37 -10.19 1.06 6.86
N LEU A 38 -9.31 0.27 6.24
CA LEU A 38 -7.86 0.53 6.22
C LEU A 38 -7.52 1.48 5.08
N GLU A 39 -6.86 2.59 5.39
CA GLU A 39 -6.30 3.48 4.37
C GLU A 39 -4.90 3.02 3.97
N TRP A 40 -4.70 2.81 2.68
CA TRP A 40 -3.40 2.52 2.06
C TRP A 40 -3.00 3.68 1.17
N GLN A 41 -1.79 4.21 1.38
CA GLN A 41 -1.26 5.33 0.60
C GLN A 41 0.10 4.97 0.00
N ILE A 42 0.34 5.41 -1.24
CA ILE A 42 1.68 5.37 -1.85
C ILE A 42 2.25 6.78 -1.82
N VAL A 43 3.39 6.95 -1.15
CA VAL A 43 4.08 8.24 -1.03
C VAL A 43 5.43 8.15 -1.74
N TYR A 44 5.63 9.01 -2.73
CA TYR A 44 6.89 9.18 -3.42
C TYR A 44 7.71 10.30 -2.77
N VAL A 45 8.89 9.95 -2.25
CA VAL A 45 9.81 10.91 -1.62
C VAL A 45 10.62 11.61 -2.71
N GLY A 46 10.23 12.85 -3.04
CA GLY A 46 10.91 13.64 -4.08
C GLY A 46 12.30 14.12 -3.69
N SER A 47 12.59 14.22 -2.39
CA SER A 47 13.92 14.57 -1.87
C SER A 47 14.16 13.91 -0.51
N ALA A 48 15.26 13.15 -0.39
CA ALA A 48 15.61 12.49 0.86
C ALA A 48 15.95 13.45 2.02
N SER A 49 16.19 14.74 1.72
CA SER A 49 16.56 15.76 2.72
C SER A 49 15.38 16.63 3.16
N SER A 50 14.20 16.50 2.54
CA SER A 50 13.06 17.36 2.83
C SER A 50 11.74 16.72 2.46
N GLU A 51 10.88 16.55 3.46
CA GLU A 51 9.50 16.05 3.35
C GLU A 51 8.59 17.01 2.55
N ALA A 52 9.01 18.25 2.29
CA ALA A 52 8.24 19.22 1.51
C ALA A 52 8.04 18.82 0.04
N TYR A 53 8.77 17.80 -0.42
CA TYR A 53 8.69 17.27 -1.78
C TYR A 53 8.04 15.88 -1.84
N ASP A 54 7.47 15.41 -0.73
CA ASP A 54 6.75 14.15 -0.68
C ASP A 54 5.41 14.27 -1.40
N GLN A 55 5.10 13.28 -2.21
CA GLN A 55 3.91 13.26 -3.06
C GLN A 55 3.09 12.00 -2.75
N THR A 56 1.87 12.17 -2.23
CA THR A 56 0.90 11.08 -2.19
C THR A 56 0.42 10.82 -3.60
N LEU A 57 0.85 9.71 -4.19
CA LEU A 57 0.50 9.33 -5.56
C LEU A 57 -0.96 8.83 -5.63
N ASP A 58 -1.40 8.05 -4.65
CA ASP A 58 -2.79 7.60 -4.50
C ASP A 58 -3.10 7.18 -3.05
N SER A 59 -4.39 7.13 -2.74
CA SER A 59 -4.93 6.60 -1.48
C SER A 59 -6.15 5.70 -1.76
N VAL A 60 -6.18 4.52 -1.16
CA VAL A 60 -7.32 3.60 -1.24
C VAL A 60 -7.79 3.16 0.14
N LEU A 61 -9.10 3.14 0.33
CA LEU A 61 -9.76 2.59 1.50
C LEU A 61 -10.16 1.13 1.23
N VAL A 62 -9.76 0.24 2.12
CA VAL A 62 -10.08 -1.18 2.07
C VAL A 62 -10.85 -1.55 3.33
N GLY A 63 -12.15 -1.75 3.19
CA GLY A 63 -12.97 -2.29 4.28
C GLY A 63 -14.45 -2.44 3.95
N PRO A 64 -15.24 -2.92 4.92
CA PRO A 64 -14.78 -3.49 6.20
C PRO A 64 -13.92 -4.75 5.99
N VAL A 65 -12.99 -5.04 6.91
CA VAL A 65 -11.96 -6.07 6.73
C VAL A 65 -12.19 -7.25 7.68
N PRO A 66 -12.59 -8.43 7.19
CA PRO A 66 -12.74 -9.62 8.03
C PRO A 66 -11.41 -10.10 8.61
N ALA A 67 -11.45 -10.86 9.71
CA ALA A 67 -10.31 -11.60 10.20
C ALA A 67 -9.78 -12.60 9.15
N GLY A 68 -8.46 -12.75 9.07
CA GLY A 68 -7.80 -13.67 8.15
C GLY A 68 -6.75 -13.00 7.28
N LYS A 69 -6.32 -13.75 6.25
CA LYS A 69 -5.24 -13.34 5.35
C LYS A 69 -5.80 -12.74 4.08
N HIS A 70 -5.35 -11.53 3.75
CA HIS A 70 -5.80 -10.76 2.60
C HIS A 70 -4.65 -10.49 1.64
N ARG A 71 -4.98 -10.37 0.35
CA ARG A 71 -4.03 -10.03 -0.69
C ARG A 71 -4.69 -9.21 -1.79
N PHE A 72 -4.04 -8.13 -2.20
CA PHE A 72 -4.48 -7.29 -3.30
C PHE A 72 -3.29 -6.66 -4.04
N VAL A 73 -3.52 -6.17 -5.26
CA VAL A 73 -2.54 -5.40 -6.02
C VAL A 73 -2.92 -3.93 -5.95
N PHE A 74 -2.01 -3.10 -5.46
CA PHE A 74 -2.12 -1.64 -5.46
C PHE A 74 -1.30 -1.10 -6.63
N GLN A 75 -1.98 -0.55 -7.63
CA GLN A 75 -1.37 0.04 -8.82
C GLN A 75 -1.66 1.53 -8.91
N VAL A 76 -0.63 2.34 -9.16
CA VAL A 76 -0.75 3.80 -9.25
C VAL A 76 0.10 4.33 -10.39
N CYS A 77 -0.47 5.20 -11.23
CA CYS A 77 0.23 5.93 -12.27
C CYS A 77 0.80 7.25 -11.73
N LEU A 78 1.98 7.66 -12.21
CA LEU A 78 2.51 9.00 -12.02
C LEU A 78 1.82 10.02 -12.94
#